data_AF-A0A5S9MG18-F1
#
_entry.id   AF-A0A5S9MG18-F1
#
_cell.length_a   1.000
_cell.length_b   1.000
_cell.length_c   1.000
_cell.angle_alpha   90.00
_cell.angle_beta   90.00
_cell.angle_gamma   90.00
#
_symmetry.space_group_name_H-M   'P 1'
#
loop_
_entity.id
_entity.type
_entity.pdbx_description
1 polymer ?
#
loop_
_entity_poly.entity_id
_entity_poly.type
_entity_poly.pdbx_seq_one_letter_code
_entity_poly.pdbx_strand_id
1 'polypeptide(L)' 'MKREDLIAPEQYNLVSEIEAFSHDKEKMALHWQDGNGHEAHVTYAALVEEANKIGHVLLKAGFKKAIKSL' A
#
# COMPACT_ATOMS: atom_id res chain seq x y z
N MET A 1 -12.47 -21.45 4.86
CA MET A 1 -12.56 -20.17 5.59
C MET A 1 -13.19 -20.44 6.93
N LYS A 2 -12.52 -20.07 8.01
CA LYS A 2 -13.09 -20.14 9.36
C LYS A 2 -13.80 -18.82 9.66
N ARG A 3 -14.82 -18.85 10.51
CA ARG A 3 -15.63 -17.66 10.84
C ARG A 3 -14.80 -16.61 11.59
N GLU A 4 -13.76 -17.07 12.30
CA GLU A 4 -12.77 -16.23 12.97
C GLU A 4 -11.98 -15.34 11.99
N ASP A 5 -11.73 -15.81 10.77
CA ASP A 5 -10.95 -15.09 9.74
C ASP A 5 -11.70 -13.87 9.16
N LEU A 6 -12.99 -13.72 9.48
CA LEU A 6 -13.84 -12.62 9.02
C LEU A 6 -14.01 -11.51 10.09
N ILE A 7 -13.43 -11.70 11.28
CA ILE A 7 -13.45 -10.67 12.32
C ILE A 7 -12.34 -9.67 12.01
N ALA A 8 -12.73 -8.44 11.66
CA ALA A 8 -11.76 -7.37 11.43
C ALA A 8 -10.95 -7.10 12.70
N PRO A 9 -9.63 -6.86 12.59
CA PRO A 9 -8.80 -6.52 13.73
C PRO A 9 -9.30 -5.21 14.36
N GLU A 10 -9.13 -5.08 15.68
CA GLU A 10 -9.49 -3.88 16.44
C GLU A 10 -8.82 -2.62 15.86
N GLN A 11 -7.63 -2.78 15.28
CA GLN A 11 -6.96 -1.74 14.50
C GLN A 11 -6.75 -2.22 13.08
N TYR A 12 -7.52 -1.67 12.14
CA TYR A 12 -7.34 -1.91 10.72
C TYR A 12 -6.48 -0.82 10.09
N ASN A 13 -5.36 -1.20 9.47
CA ASN A 13 -4.53 -0.31 8.70
C ASN A 13 -4.42 -0.83 7.26
N LEU A 14 -4.95 -0.06 6.31
CA LEU A 14 -4.96 -0.42 4.89
C LEU A 14 -3.55 -0.72 4.35
N VAL A 15 -2.52 -0.06 4.90
CA VAL A 15 -1.13 -0.29 4.49
C VAL A 15 -0.71 -1.74 4.76
N SER A 16 -1.20 -2.36 5.84
CA SER A 16 -0.86 -3.74 6.20
C SER A 16 -1.31 -4.75 5.12
N GLU A 17 -2.45 -4.51 4.48
CA GLU A 17 -2.95 -5.36 3.39
C GLU A 17 -2.06 -5.24 2.14
N ILE A 18 -1.54 -4.04 1.86
CA ILE A 18 -0.64 -3.81 0.73
C ILE A 18 0.73 -4.48 1.01
N GLU A 19 1.25 -4.35 2.23
CA GLU A 19 2.51 -4.96 2.64
C GLU A 19 2.45 -6.49 2.66
N ALA A 20 1.29 -7.10 2.96
CA ALA A 20 1.12 -8.55 2.91
C ALA A 20 1.54 -9.14 1.54
N PHE A 21 1.29 -8.39 0.46
CA PHE A 21 1.61 -8.82 -0.90
C PHE A 21 2.99 -8.40 -1.41
N SER A 22 3.73 -7.56 -0.69
CA SER A 22 5.05 -7.05 -1.13
C SER A 22 6.18 -8.07 -1.02
N HIS A 23 5.97 -9.18 -0.30
CA HIS A 23 6.92 -10.29 -0.19
C HIS A 23 7.19 -10.96 -1.54
N ASP A 24 6.19 -10.97 -2.42
CA ASP A 24 6.34 -11.45 -3.79
C ASP A 24 6.72 -10.27 -4.69
N LYS A 25 8.00 -10.22 -5.08
CA LYS A 25 8.59 -9.11 -5.84
C LYS A 25 7.99 -8.94 -7.23
N GLU A 26 7.47 -10.02 -7.82
CA GLU A 26 6.92 -10.04 -9.17
C GLU A 26 5.40 -9.82 -9.16
N LYS A 27 4.77 -9.79 -7.99
CA LYS A 27 3.32 -9.64 -7.89
C LYS A 27 2.89 -8.23 -8.31
N MET A 28 2.11 -8.17 -9.38
CA MET A 28 1.57 -6.94 -9.93
C MET A 28 0.53 -6.30 -9.00
N ALA A 29 0.70 -5.02 -8.70
CA ALA A 29 -0.23 -4.22 -7.90
C ALA A 29 -1.09 -3.31 -8.77
N LEU A 30 -0.46 -2.63 -9.74
CA LEU A 30 -1.13 -1.66 -10.61
C LEU A 30 -0.77 -1.93 -12.06
N HIS A 31 -1.80 -1.98 -12.90
CA HIS A 31 -1.73 -1.84 -14.34
C HIS A 31 -2.41 -0.52 -14.67
N TRP A 32 -1.64 0.45 -15.12
CA TRP A 32 -2.14 1.78 -15.46
C TRP A 32 -1.99 2.01 -16.96
N GLN A 33 -2.99 2.65 -17.56
CA GLN A 33 -2.95 3.09 -18.95
C GLN A 33 -3.51 4.50 -19.05
N ASP A 34 -2.87 5.38 -19.81
CA ASP A 34 -3.39 6.71 -20.13
C ASP A 34 -4.19 6.76 -21.43
N GLY A 35 -4.79 7.92 -21.71
CA GLY A 35 -5.56 8.16 -22.93
C GLY A 35 -4.73 8.20 -24.22
N ASN A 36 -3.40 8.23 -24.12
CA ASN A 36 -2.48 8.19 -25.26
C ASN A 36 -1.95 6.77 -25.52
N GLY A 37 -2.39 5.78 -24.73
CA GLY A 37 -1.98 4.38 -24.84
C GLY A 37 -0.65 4.06 -24.14
N HIS A 38 -0.09 4.96 -23.33
CA HIS A 38 1.04 4.59 -22.48
C HIS A 38 0.58 3.69 -21.36
N GLU A 39 1.32 2.61 -21.13
CA GLU A 39 1.07 1.65 -20.07
C GLU A 39 2.19 1.67 -19.04
N ALA A 40 1.83 1.53 -17.77
CA ALA A 40 2.76 1.35 -16.67
C ALA A 40 2.31 0.19 -15.77
N HIS A 41 3.31 -0.56 -15.34
CA HIS A 41 3.16 -1.77 -14.55
C HIS A 41 3.95 -1.58 -13.26
N VAL A 42 3.28 -1.65 -12.11
CA VAL A 42 3.93 -1.49 -10.80
C VAL A 42 3.63 -2.71 -9.95
N THR A 43 4.67 -3.32 -9.40
CA THR A 43 4.56 -4.45 -8.45
C THR A 43 4.26 -3.95 -7.04
N TYR A 44 3.74 -4.82 -6.17
CA TYR A 44 3.52 -4.49 -4.75
C TYR A 44 4.82 -4.06 -4.06
N ALA A 45 5.93 -4.72 -4.37
CA ALA A 45 7.24 -4.36 -3.84
C ALA A 45 7.65 -2.92 -4.24
N ALA A 46 7.53 -2.58 -5.53
CA ALA A 46 7.86 -1.24 -6.02
C ALA A 46 6.91 -0.17 -5.45
N LEU A 47 5.61 -0.49 -5.34
CA LEU A 47 4.61 0.42 -4.79
C LEU A 47 4.92 0.80 -3.34
N VAL A 48 5.26 -0.19 -2.50
CA VAL A 48 5.63 0.04 -1.09
C VAL A 48 6.92 0.83 -0.99
N GLU A 49 7.92 0.53 -1.83
CA GLU A 49 9.19 1.26 -1.84
C GLU A 49 9.00 2.75 -2.14
N GLU A 50 8.24 3.08 -3.20
CA GLU A 50 7.96 4.47 -3.58
C GLU A 50 7.09 5.19 -2.55
N ALA A 51 6.08 4.51 -1.99
CA ALA A 51 5.25 5.07 -0.92
C ALA A 51 6.09 5.44 0.32
N ASN A 52 7.07 4.61 0.69
CA ASN A 52 7.97 4.88 1.80
C ASN A 52 8.87 6.09 1.54
N LYS A 53 9.36 6.27 0.30
CA LYS A 53 10.14 7.46 -0.08
C LYS A 53 9.32 8.75 0.10
N ILE A 54 8.08 8.75 -0.39
CA ILE A 54 7.15 9.88 -0.21
C ILE A 54 6.87 10.11 1.28
N GLY A 55 6.61 9.03 2.04
CA GLY A 55 6.39 9.09 3.48
C GLY A 55 7.54 9.77 4.23
N HIS A 56 8.80 9.43 3.91
CA HIS A 56 9.96 10.09 4.49
C HIS A 56 10.04 11.59 4.18
N VAL A 57 9.69 12.00 2.97
CA VAL A 57 9.63 13.43 2.60
C VAL A 57 8.55 14.16 3.40
N LEU A 58 7.36 13.57 3.52
CA LEU A 58 6.26 14.13 4.31
C LEU A 58 6.64 14.25 5.79
N LEU A 59 7.27 13.22 6.36
CA LEU A 59 7.77 13.26 7.75
C LEU A 59 8.76 14.41 7.95
N LYS A 60 9.70 14.61 7.01
CA LYS A 60 10.65 15.73 7.05
C LYS A 60 9.97 17.10 6.91
N ALA A 61 8.86 17.17 6.18
CA ALA A 61 8.05 18.37 6.05
C ALA A 61 7.15 18.65 7.29
N GLY A 62 7.26 17.83 8.35
CA GLY A 62 6.54 18.03 9.60
C GLY A 62 5.17 17.34 9.68
N PHE A 63 4.80 16.56 8.65
CA PHE A 63 3.61 15.73 8.71
C PHE A 63 3.83 14.59 9.70
N LYS A 64 2.82 14.31 10.53
CA LYS A 64 2.84 13.19 11.48
C LYS A 64 1.70 12.25 11.15
N LYS A 65 1.88 10.96 11.43
CA LYS A 65 0.80 9.98 11.37
C LYS A 65 -0.27 10.41 12.37
N ALA A 66 -1.41 10.89 11.89
CA ALA A 66 -2.60 11.04 12.71
C ALA A 66 -3.18 9.65 12.95
N ILE A 67 -3.35 9.26 14.20
CA ILE A 67 -4.10 8.04 14.54
C ILE A 67 -5.57 8.40 14.37
N LYS A 68 -6.25 7.79 13.39
CA LYS A 68 -7.71 7.76 13.36
C LYS A 68 -8.15 6.36 13.77
N SER A 69 -8.48 6.20 15.05
CA SER A 69 -9.25 5.04 15.50
C SER A 69 -10.66 5.19 14.92
N LEU A 70 -11.13 4.18 14.22
CA LEU A 70 -12.55 3.96 14.00
C LEU A 70 -13.11 3.14 15.16
#